data_AF-A0A0Q3TLZ0-F1
#
_entry.id   AF-A0A0Q3TLZ0-F1
#
_cell.length_a   1.000
_cell.length_b   1.000
_cell.length_c   1.000
_cell.angle_alpha   90.00
_cell.angle_beta   90.00
_cell.angle_gamma   90.00
#
_symmetry.space_group_name_H-M   'P 1'
#
loop_
_entity.id
_entity.type
_entity.pdbx_description
1 polymer ?
#
loop_
_entity_poly.entity_id
_entity_poly.type
_entity_poly.pdbx_seq_one_letter_code
_entity_poly.pdbx_strand_id
1 'polypeptide(L)'
;MITITDLYNLFPNHRGINMESIEFDIVSVFDNGDLKKGLFIPLDSEQKLDKAIESGAIAALWPHDREIPFFTPNHFPIFIIENPIFALKQLCEHYIYKIEQEECEKMTKFVLFSPELLNNHPYTYDLSEKGTGHRLQETIMKFEKGRG
;
A
#
# COMPACT_ATOMS: atom_id res chain seq x y z
N MET A 1 -12.78 -1.32 4.77
CA MET A 1 -11.48 -2.04 4.60
C MET A 1 -11.08 -2.15 3.12
N ILE A 2 -9.78 -2.18 2.82
CA ILE A 2 -9.26 -2.50 1.48
C ILE A 2 -9.28 -4.01 1.28
N THR A 3 -9.76 -4.45 0.13
CA THR A 3 -9.79 -5.84 -0.30
C THR A 3 -8.93 -6.07 -1.54
N ILE A 4 -8.58 -7.32 -1.81
CA ILE A 4 -7.86 -7.68 -3.04
C ILE A 4 -8.71 -7.42 -4.30
N THR A 5 -10.03 -7.48 -4.18
CA THR A 5 -10.96 -7.10 -5.26
C THR A 5 -10.85 -5.62 -5.60
N ASP A 6 -10.66 -4.76 -4.61
CA ASP A 6 -10.36 -3.33 -4.85
C ASP A 6 -9.07 -3.19 -5.69
N LEU A 7 -8.04 -4.01 -5.41
CA LEU A 7 -6.79 -4.00 -6.18
C LEU A 7 -6.97 -4.50 -7.61
N TYR A 8 -7.76 -5.56 -7.83
CA TYR A 8 -8.07 -6.03 -9.19
C TYR A 8 -8.81 -4.98 -10.03
N ASN A 9 -9.67 -4.19 -9.40
CA ASN A 9 -10.38 -3.11 -10.07
C ASN A 9 -9.47 -1.91 -10.40
N LEU A 10 -8.56 -1.56 -9.48
CA LEU A 10 -7.64 -0.43 -9.65
C LEU A 10 -6.44 -0.77 -10.55
N PHE A 11 -5.95 -2.01 -10.51
CA PHE A 11 -4.71 -2.44 -11.15
C PHE A 11 -4.95 -3.72 -11.99
N PRO A 12 -5.28 -3.58 -13.30
CA PRO A 12 -5.66 -4.72 -14.12
C PRO A 12 -4.50 -5.69 -14.38
N ASN A 13 -3.26 -5.20 -14.41
CA ASN A 13 -2.07 -6.02 -14.64
C ASN A 13 -1.61 -6.64 -13.32
N HIS A 14 -1.72 -7.96 -13.20
CA HIS A 14 -1.33 -8.69 -11.99
C HIS A 14 -0.78 -10.09 -12.29
N ARG A 15 -0.08 -10.65 -11.31
CA ARG A 15 0.44 -12.02 -11.27
C ARG A 15 0.09 -12.66 -9.92
N GLY A 16 0.09 -13.98 -9.86
CA GLY A 16 -0.25 -14.74 -8.66
C GLY A 16 -1.66 -15.34 -8.74
N ILE A 17 -2.13 -15.88 -7.62
CA ILE A 17 -3.46 -16.52 -7.55
C ILE A 17 -4.53 -15.44 -7.44
N ASN A 18 -5.64 -15.67 -8.13
CA ASN A 18 -6.86 -14.90 -7.95
C ASN A 18 -7.56 -15.38 -6.67
N MET A 19 -7.42 -14.62 -5.59
CA MET A 19 -8.03 -14.93 -4.30
C MET A 19 -9.25 -14.03 -4.11
N GLU A 20 -10.43 -14.60 -3.84
CA GLU A 20 -11.69 -13.85 -3.88
C GLU A 20 -12.05 -13.13 -2.58
N SER A 21 -11.27 -13.28 -1.50
CA SER A 21 -11.67 -12.77 -0.18
C SER A 21 -10.50 -12.35 0.73
N ILE A 22 -9.44 -11.76 0.16
CA ILE A 22 -8.38 -11.15 0.97
C ILE A 22 -8.78 -9.73 1.36
N GLU A 23 -8.59 -9.42 2.63
CA GLU A 23 -8.69 -8.08 3.19
C GLU A 23 -7.33 -7.67 3.78
N PHE A 24 -6.99 -6.40 3.65
CA PHE A 24 -5.72 -5.85 4.12
C PHE A 24 -5.93 -5.03 5.39
N ASP A 25 -5.23 -5.42 6.44
CA ASP A 25 -5.22 -4.69 7.71
C ASP A 25 -4.30 -3.45 7.63
N ILE A 26 -3.24 -3.56 6.81
CA ILE A 26 -2.18 -2.54 6.70
C ILE A 26 -1.82 -2.32 5.23
N VAL A 27 -1.56 -1.07 4.83
CA VAL A 27 -0.85 -0.71 3.61
C VAL A 27 0.44 -0.03 4.03
N SER A 28 1.59 -0.46 3.51
CA SER A 28 2.88 0.10 3.93
C SER A 28 3.81 0.33 2.75
N VAL A 29 4.60 1.39 2.87
CA VAL A 29 5.68 1.71 1.93
C VAL A 29 7.06 1.31 2.43
N PHE A 30 7.14 0.61 3.55
CA PHE A 30 8.38 0.08 4.11
C PHE A 30 8.41 -1.44 3.95
N ASP A 31 9.59 -1.98 3.64
CA ASP A 31 9.82 -3.42 3.47
C ASP A 31 10.08 -4.16 4.79
N ASN A 32 9.93 -3.47 5.92
CA ASN A 32 10.19 -3.96 7.26
C ASN A 32 9.10 -3.50 8.23
N GLY A 33 9.11 -4.06 9.43
CA GLY A 33 8.11 -3.80 10.48
C GLY A 33 7.07 -4.91 10.58
N ASP A 34 5.93 -4.61 11.22
CA ASP A 34 4.81 -5.55 11.31
C ASP A 34 3.86 -5.32 10.12
N LEU A 35 4.05 -6.13 9.08
CA LEU A 35 3.28 -6.08 7.82
C LEU A 35 2.20 -7.17 7.79
N LYS A 36 1.79 -7.74 8.94
CA LYS A 36 0.80 -8.84 8.97
C LYS A 36 -0.47 -8.48 8.22
N LYS A 37 -0.84 -9.32 7.25
CA LYS A 37 -1.97 -9.08 6.32
C LYS A 37 -1.85 -7.73 5.61
N GLY A 38 -0.61 -7.35 5.29
CA GLY A 38 -0.28 -6.08 4.70
C GLY A 38 -0.23 -6.11 3.18
N LEU A 39 -0.55 -4.98 2.57
CA LEU A 39 -0.23 -4.65 1.19
C LEU A 39 1.05 -3.81 1.18
N PHE A 40 2.04 -4.26 0.43
CA PHE A 40 3.32 -3.56 0.30
C PHE A 40 3.41 -2.75 -1.00
N ILE A 41 3.94 -1.52 -0.93
CA ILE A 41 4.15 -0.62 -2.07
C ILE A 41 5.54 0.01 -1.98
N PRO A 42 6.54 -0.42 -2.76
CA PRO A 42 7.88 0.11 -2.65
C PRO A 42 7.98 1.52 -3.26
N LEU A 43 8.26 2.52 -2.43
CA LEU A 43 8.51 3.89 -2.88
C LEU A 43 10.00 4.19 -3.12
N ASP A 44 10.90 3.26 -2.77
CA ASP A 44 12.34 3.39 -2.95
C ASP A 44 12.91 2.18 -3.69
N SER A 45 13.94 2.38 -4.52
CA SER A 45 14.64 1.32 -5.28
C SER A 45 15.30 0.26 -4.41
N GLU A 46 15.74 0.63 -3.21
CA GLU A 46 16.47 -0.28 -2.31
C GLU A 46 15.56 -1.26 -1.57
N GLN A 47 14.25 -0.99 -1.56
CA GLN A 47 13.27 -1.80 -0.85
C GLN A 47 13.03 -3.13 -1.55
N LYS A 48 12.98 -4.19 -0.75
CA LYS A 48 12.96 -5.56 -1.27
C LYS A 48 11.66 -6.31 -0.98
N LEU A 49 11.23 -7.10 -1.95
CA LEU A 49 9.98 -7.87 -1.86
C LEU A 49 10.08 -9.05 -0.88
N ASP A 50 11.23 -9.72 -0.78
CA ASP A 50 11.49 -10.78 0.22
C ASP A 50 11.21 -10.28 1.63
N LYS A 51 11.84 -9.16 2.00
CA LYS A 51 11.70 -8.60 3.35
C LYS A 51 10.26 -8.25 3.69
N ALA A 52 9.52 -7.70 2.74
CA ALA A 52 8.12 -7.37 2.93
C ALA A 52 7.27 -8.64 3.17
N ILE A 53 7.52 -9.70 2.38
CA ILE A 53 6.87 -11.01 2.55
C ILE A 53 7.22 -11.62 3.92
N GLU A 54 8.49 -11.62 4.30
CA GLU A 54 8.97 -12.12 5.60
C GLU A 54 8.35 -11.35 6.77
N SER A 55 8.09 -10.06 6.58
CA SER A 55 7.45 -9.18 7.56
C SER A 55 5.92 -9.39 7.66
N GLY A 56 5.33 -10.20 6.78
CA GLY A 56 3.92 -10.60 6.83
C GLY A 56 3.01 -10.01 5.74
N ALA A 57 3.58 -9.34 4.73
CA ALA A 57 2.82 -8.87 3.59
C ALA A 57 2.19 -10.06 2.85
N ILE A 58 0.96 -9.89 2.37
CA ILE A 58 0.19 -10.92 1.66
C ILE A 58 -0.11 -10.55 0.21
N ALA A 59 0.21 -9.32 -0.20
CA ALA A 59 0.26 -8.88 -1.59
C ALA A 59 1.20 -7.68 -1.74
N ALA A 60 1.60 -7.37 -2.97
CA ALA A 60 2.37 -6.16 -3.26
C ALA A 60 1.92 -5.46 -4.55
N LEU A 61 1.99 -4.13 -4.56
CA LEU A 61 2.02 -3.35 -5.80
C LEU A 61 3.50 -3.20 -6.18
N TRP A 62 3.90 -3.71 -7.34
CA TRP A 62 5.28 -3.79 -7.76
C TRP A 62 5.54 -2.97 -9.03
N PRO A 63 6.58 -2.13 -9.06
CA PRO A 63 6.93 -1.33 -10.23
C PRO A 63 7.24 -2.23 -11.45
N HIS A 64 6.68 -1.90 -12.61
CA HIS A 64 6.86 -2.66 -13.85
C HIS A 64 8.32 -2.67 -14.36
N ASP A 65 9.10 -1.65 -14.00
CA ASP A 65 10.51 -1.49 -14.33
C ASP A 65 11.44 -2.29 -13.40
N ARG A 66 10.90 -2.93 -12.36
CA ARG A 66 11.66 -3.78 -11.44
C ARG A 66 11.42 -5.25 -11.69
N GLU A 67 12.53 -5.99 -11.75
CA GLU A 67 12.46 -7.44 -11.82
C GLU A 67 11.81 -8.02 -10.54
N ILE A 68 10.90 -8.96 -10.75
CA ILE A 68 10.30 -9.72 -9.65
C ILE A 68 11.32 -10.79 -9.23
N PRO A 69 11.73 -10.84 -7.96
CA PRO A 69 12.72 -11.81 -7.54
C PRO A 69 12.25 -13.27 -7.72
N PHE A 70 13.15 -14.16 -8.11
CA PHE A 70 12.82 -15.57 -8.40
C PHE A 70 12.28 -16.33 -7.18
N PHE A 71 12.64 -15.91 -5.97
CA PHE A 71 12.17 -16.51 -4.71
C PHE A 71 10.73 -16.12 -4.36
N THR A 72 10.08 -15.25 -5.13
CA THR A 72 8.70 -14.83 -4.85
C THR A 72 7.76 -16.02 -4.99
N PRO A 73 6.96 -16.34 -3.96
CA PRO A 73 6.02 -17.45 -4.05
C PRO A 73 5.05 -17.27 -5.22
N ASN A 74 4.85 -18.30 -6.04
CA ASN A 74 3.94 -18.24 -7.19
C ASN A 74 2.48 -17.88 -6.83
N HIS A 75 2.09 -18.12 -5.57
CA HIS A 75 0.77 -17.79 -5.06
C HIS A 75 0.66 -16.37 -4.50
N PHE A 76 1.76 -15.64 -4.37
CA PHE A 76 1.79 -14.29 -3.85
C PHE A 76 1.24 -13.30 -4.91
N PRO A 77 0.12 -12.60 -4.65
CA PRO A 77 -0.43 -11.63 -5.57
C PRO A 77 0.49 -10.42 -5.73
N ILE A 78 0.89 -10.15 -6.97
CA ILE A 78 1.69 -8.99 -7.35
C ILE A 78 0.93 -8.20 -8.41
N PHE A 79 0.64 -6.94 -8.11
CA PHE A 79 0.01 -6.02 -9.06
C PHE A 79 1.10 -5.17 -9.70
N ILE A 80 1.21 -5.22 -11.02
CA ILE A 80 2.24 -4.53 -11.77
C ILE A 80 1.78 -3.10 -12.03
N ILE A 81 2.56 -2.12 -11.57
CA ILE A 81 2.21 -0.70 -11.62
C ILE A 81 3.29 0.12 -12.32
N GLU A 82 2.88 1.22 -12.97
CA GLU A 82 3.82 2.11 -13.64
C GLU A 82 4.57 3.01 -12.65
N ASN A 83 3.84 3.63 -11.74
CA ASN A 83 4.39 4.57 -10.76
C ASN A 83 3.86 4.26 -9.34
N PRO A 84 4.75 3.91 -8.38
CA PRO A 84 4.38 3.60 -7.00
C PRO A 84 3.65 4.71 -6.25
N ILE A 85 4.06 5.97 -6.44
CA ILE A 85 3.44 7.12 -5.78
C ILE A 85 2.02 7.32 -6.32
N PHE A 86 1.85 7.20 -7.64
CA PHE A 86 0.54 7.32 -8.27
C PHE A 86 -0.40 6.17 -7.89
N ALA A 87 0.11 4.95 -7.81
CA ALA A 87 -0.66 3.80 -7.35
C ALA A 87 -1.09 3.94 -5.88
N LEU A 88 -0.19 4.39 -5.00
CA LEU A 88 -0.52 4.70 -3.61
C LEU A 88 -1.62 5.77 -3.51
N LYS A 89 -1.50 6.85 -4.29
CA LYS A 89 -2.50 7.93 -4.34
C LYS A 89 -3.88 7.39 -4.75
N GLN A 90 -3.96 6.66 -5.86
CA GLN A 90 -5.21 6.06 -6.33
C GLN A 90 -5.84 5.15 -5.27
N LEU A 91 -5.02 4.32 -4.61
CA LEU A 91 -5.50 3.44 -3.54
C LEU A 91 -6.04 4.22 -2.34
N CYS A 92 -5.35 5.27 -1.91
CA CYS A 92 -5.80 6.13 -0.82
C CYS A 92 -7.08 6.89 -1.16
N GLU A 93 -7.20 7.44 -2.36
CA GLU A 93 -8.40 8.13 -2.84
C GLU A 93 -9.60 7.17 -2.91
N HIS A 94 -9.40 5.97 -3.47
CA HIS A 94 -10.41 4.91 -3.49
C HIS A 94 -10.86 4.54 -2.07
N TYR A 95 -9.90 4.37 -1.16
CA TYR A 95 -10.21 3.98 0.22
C TYR A 95 -10.94 5.09 0.99
N ILE A 96 -10.54 6.35 0.86
CA ILE A 96 -11.21 7.50 1.47
C ILE A 96 -12.65 7.58 0.96
N TYR A 97 -12.84 7.47 -0.36
CA TYR A 97 -14.18 7.46 -0.95
C TYR A 97 -15.03 6.30 -0.40
N LYS A 98 -14.45 5.10 -0.26
CA LYS A 98 -15.14 3.92 0.28
C LYS A 98 -15.62 4.12 1.72
N ILE A 99 -14.76 4.64 2.60
CA ILE A 99 -15.12 4.87 4.02
C ILE A 99 -16.08 6.05 4.22
N GLU A 100 -16.18 6.98 3.26
CA GLU A 100 -17.20 8.03 3.28
C GLU A 100 -18.59 7.51 2.92
N GLN A 101 -18.67 6.45 2.11
CA GLN A 101 -19.94 5.83 1.68
C GLN A 101 -20.42 4.73 2.64
N GLU A 102 -19.52 4.10 3.39
CA GLU A 102 -19.80 2.93 4.24
C GLU A 102 -19.33 3.15 5.69
N GLU A 103 -20.18 2.89 6.69
CA GLU A 103 -19.75 2.76 8.09
C GLU A 103 -18.88 1.48 8.23
N CYS A 104 -17.56 1.64 8.06
CA CYS A 104 -16.61 0.56 8.24
C CYS A 104 -16.26 0.37 9.73
N GLU A 105 -16.70 -0.74 10.34
CA GLU A 105 -16.27 -1.14 11.70
C GLU A 105 -14.77 -1.45 11.78
N LYS A 106 -14.15 -1.84 10.66
CA LYS A 106 -12.71 -2.14 10.56
C LYS A 106 -12.05 -1.33 9.45
N MET A 107 -10.97 -0.64 9.82
CA MET A 107 -10.23 0.25 8.96
C MET A 107 -8.85 -0.33 8.62
N THR A 108 -8.44 -0.16 7.36
CA THR A 108 -7.08 -0.42 6.91
C THR A 108 -6.17 0.73 7.34
N LYS A 109 -5.05 0.40 7.99
CA LYS A 109 -4.05 1.37 8.44
C LYS A 109 -3.04 1.64 7.34
N PHE A 110 -2.59 2.89 7.19
CA PHE A 110 -1.55 3.22 6.23
C PHE A 110 -0.26 3.55 6.98
N VAL A 111 0.83 2.84 6.69
CA VAL A 111 2.15 3.08 7.27
C VAL A 111 3.02 3.75 6.21
N LEU A 112 3.09 5.08 6.28
CA LEU A 112 3.87 5.92 5.38
C LEU A 112 4.88 6.75 6.18
N PHE A 113 5.52 7.72 5.54
CA PHE A 113 6.41 8.63 6.25
C PHE A 113 5.66 9.63 7.12
N SER A 114 6.34 10.11 8.16
CA SER A 114 5.80 11.15 9.04
C SER A 114 5.51 12.45 8.29
N PRO A 115 4.34 13.10 8.54
CA PRO A 115 4.01 14.37 7.91
C PRO A 115 4.76 15.57 8.51
N GLU A 116 5.28 15.39 9.72
CA GLU A 116 5.90 16.42 10.58
C GLU A 116 7.43 16.31 10.63
N LEU A 117 7.98 15.12 10.36
CA LEU A 117 9.41 14.85 10.42
C LEU A 117 9.93 14.53 9.01
N LEU A 118 10.94 15.29 8.56
CA LEU A 118 11.73 15.01 7.35
C LEU A 118 12.57 13.72 7.44
N ASN A 119 12.58 13.07 8.61
CA ASN A 119 13.25 11.80 8.78
C ASN A 119 12.34 10.69 8.27
N ASN A 120 12.91 9.72 7.56
CA ASN A 120 12.25 8.56 6.94
C ASN A 120 11.64 7.57 7.96
N HIS A 121 11.10 8.04 9.09
CA HIS A 121 10.47 7.23 10.10
C HIS A 121 9.05 6.83 9.69
N PRO A 122 8.67 5.56 9.91
CA PRO A 122 7.32 5.10 9.68
C PRO A 122 6.33 5.80 10.62
N TYR A 123 5.21 6.23 10.05
CA TYR A 123 4.06 6.83 10.71
C TYR A 123 2.79 6.11 10.27
N THR A 124 1.97 5.71 11.23
CA THR A 124 0.72 5.00 10.98
C THR A 124 -0.44 6.00 10.94
N TYR A 125 -1.08 6.11 9.79
CA TYR A 125 -2.32 6.84 9.58
C TYR A 125 -3.48 5.89 9.88
N ASP A 126 -4.14 6.11 11.02
CA ASP A 126 -5.37 5.42 11.40
C ASP A 126 -6.58 6.25 10.94
N LEU A 127 -7.24 5.78 9.89
CA LEU A 127 -8.37 6.47 9.27
C LEU A 127 -9.69 6.31 10.05
N SER A 128 -9.68 5.60 11.18
CA SER A 128 -10.77 5.66 12.15
C SER A 128 -10.83 7.02 12.88
N GLU A 129 -9.73 7.77 12.89
CA GLU A 129 -9.67 9.09 13.52
C GLU A 129 -10.10 10.21 12.55
N LYS A 130 -10.93 11.14 13.04
CA LYS A 130 -11.35 12.30 12.26
C LYS A 130 -10.15 13.17 11.87
N GLY A 131 -10.06 13.51 10.58
CA GLY A 131 -9.00 14.37 10.03
C GLY A 131 -7.76 13.62 9.55
N THR A 132 -7.60 12.33 9.86
CA THR A 132 -6.46 11.53 9.38
C THR A 132 -6.45 11.36 7.86
N GLY A 133 -7.62 11.29 7.23
CA GLY A 133 -7.74 11.24 5.76
C GLY A 133 -7.11 12.43 5.06
N HIS A 134 -7.33 13.64 5.59
CA HIS A 134 -6.71 14.86 5.07
C HIS A 134 -5.18 14.82 5.22
N ARG A 135 -4.69 14.43 6.41
CA ARG A 135 -3.23 14.32 6.67
C ARG A 135 -2.56 13.29 5.75
N LEU A 136 -3.23 12.18 5.47
CA LEU A 136 -2.78 11.16 4.54
C LEU A 136 -2.64 11.73 3.11
N GLN A 137 -3.66 12.43 2.63
CA GLN A 137 -3.64 13.08 1.31
C GLN A 137 -2.53 14.14 1.22
N GLU A 138 -2.39 15.00 2.23
CA GLU A 138 -1.33 16.01 2.28
C GLU A 138 0.07 15.38 2.22
N THR A 139 0.27 14.27 2.91
CA THR A 139 1.54 13.53 2.91
C THR A 139 1.85 13.03 1.51
N ILE A 140 0.90 12.37 0.84
CA ILE A 140 1.09 11.85 -0.52
C ILE A 140 1.40 12.99 -1.50
N MET A 141 0.70 14.13 -1.39
CA MET A 141 0.97 15.31 -2.23
C MET A 141 2.37 15.89 -2.01
N LYS A 142 2.87 15.90 -0.77
CA LYS A 142 4.25 16.31 -0.48
C LYS A 142 5.26 15.38 -1.13
N PHE A 143 5.00 14.06 -1.13
CA PHE A 143 5.86 13.09 -1.82
C PHE A 143 5.87 13.26 -3.34
N GLU A 144 4.72 13.53 -3.94
CA GLU A 144 4.61 13.81 -5.37
C GLU A 144 5.39 15.08 -5.76
N LYS A 145 5.29 16.15 -4.97
CA LYS A 145 5.98 17.42 -5.23
C LYS A 145 7.48 17.41 -4.89
N GLY A 146 7.90 16.63 -3.89
CA GLY A 146 9.29 16.57 -3.44
C GLY A 146 10.21 15.71 -4.30
N ARG A 147 9.66 14.96 -5.26
CA ARG A 147 10.42 14.11 -6.21
C ARG A 147 10.35 14.61 -7.67
N GLY A 148 9.93 15.85 -7.88
CA GLY A 148 9.94 16.55 -9.18
C GLY A 148 11.22 17.31 -9.44
#